data_AF-A0A9D8T6X3-F1
#
_entry.id   AF-A0A9D8T6X3-F1
#
_cell.length_a   1.000
_cell.length_b   1.000
_cell.length_c   1.000
_cell.angle_alpha   90.00
_cell.angle_beta   90.00
_cell.angle_gamma   90.00
#
_symmetry.space_group_name_H-M   'P 1'
#
loop_
_entity.id
_entity.type
_entity.pdbx_description
1 polymer ?
#
loop_
_entity_poly.entity_id
_entity_poly.type
_entity_poly.pdbx_seq_one_letter_code
_entity_poly.pdbx_strand_id
1 'polypeptide(L)' 'DSTDVASTMASLQARMQSECKRFKEYYDIDYRNESNFDLVVDSSVMTAQEVAANIIKAYQSHLNK' A
#
# COMPACT_ATOMS: atom_id res chain seq x y z
N ASP A 1 29.63 3.91 2.05
CA ASP A 1 29.24 2.54 1.71
C ASP A 1 28.00 2.50 0.82
N SER A 2 28.18 2.06 -0.42
CA SER A 2 27.10 1.85 -1.41
C SER A 2 26.55 0.42 -1.37
N THR A 3 27.29 -0.49 -0.74
CA THR A 3 27.01 -1.93 -0.65
C THR A 3 25.80 -2.27 0.23
N ASP A 4 25.42 -1.38 1.16
CA ASP A 4 24.36 -1.61 2.15
C ASP A 4 22.95 -1.22 1.64
N VAL A 5 22.85 -0.13 0.86
CA VAL A 5 21.57 0.32 0.30
C VAL A 5 21.09 -0.64 -0.79
N ALA A 6 21.97 -1.09 -1.68
CA ALA A 6 21.62 -1.99 -2.76
C ALA A 6 21.11 -3.35 -2.26
N SER A 7 21.77 -3.91 -1.24
CA SER A 7 21.36 -5.18 -0.62
C SER A 7 20.04 -5.05 0.16
N THR A 8 19.83 -3.92 0.83
CA THR A 8 18.57 -3.59 1.50
C THR A 8 17.42 -3.51 0.50
N MET A 9 17.61 -2.80 -0.62
CA MET A 9 16.60 -2.69 -1.68
C MET A 9 16.26 -4.06 -2.29
N ALA A 10 17.26 -4.89 -2.58
CA ALA A 10 17.05 -6.24 -3.09
C ALA A 10 16.25 -7.12 -2.12
N SER A 11 16.55 -7.03 -0.82
CA SER A 11 15.85 -7.79 0.23
C SER A 11 14.38 -7.34 0.36
N LEU A 12 14.11 -6.04 0.28
CA LEU A 12 12.76 -5.50 0.28
C LEU A 12 11.95 -5.95 -0.95
N GLN A 13 12.56 -5.91 -2.13
CA GLN A 13 11.93 -6.37 -3.38
C GLN A 13 11.59 -7.86 -3.32
N ALA A 14 12.52 -8.70 -2.86
CA ALA A 14 12.29 -10.13 -2.70
C ALA A 14 11.12 -10.41 -1.74
N ARG A 15 11.04 -9.67 -0.63
CA ARG A 15 9.91 -9.76 0.31
C ARG A 15 8.59 -9.36 -0.35
N MET A 16 8.54 -8.25 -1.06
CA MET A 16 7.33 -7.81 -1.77
C MET A 16 6.85 -8.82 -2.81
N GLN A 17 7.77 -9.45 -3.55
CA GLN A 17 7.42 -10.49 -4.53
C GLN A 17 6.87 -11.75 -3.86
N SER A 18 7.50 -12.19 -2.77
CA SER A 18 7.04 -13.34 -1.98
C SER A 18 5.62 -13.12 -1.43
N GLU A 19 5.37 -11.93 -0.89
CA GLU A 19 4.05 -11.53 -0.40
C GLU A 19 3.02 -11.52 -1.54
N CYS A 20 3.35 -10.91 -2.68
CA CYS A 20 2.44 -10.88 -3.83
C CYS A 20 2.06 -12.29 -4.30
N LYS A 21 3.04 -13.19 -4.38
CA LYS A 21 2.79 -14.60 -4.72
C LYS A 21 1.85 -15.25 -3.72
N ARG A 22 2.11 -15.08 -2.42
CA ARG A 22 1.32 -15.67 -1.34
C ARG A 22 -0.14 -15.19 -1.35
N PHE A 23 -0.37 -13.89 -1.54
CA PHE A 23 -1.72 -13.32 -1.62
C PHE A 23 -2.48 -13.84 -2.85
N LYS A 24 -1.80 -13.97 -3.99
CA LYS A 24 -2.41 -14.54 -5.20
C LYS A 24 -2.77 -16.01 -5.01
N GLU A 25 -1.92 -16.80 -4.36
CA GLU A 25 -2.17 -18.22 -4.11
C GLU A 25 -3.33 -18.46 -3.13
N TYR A 26 -3.43 -17.68 -2.06
CA TYR A 26 -4.45 -17.89 -1.03
C TYR A 26 -5.79 -17.20 -1.30
N TYR A 27 -5.77 -16.04 -1.95
CA TYR A 27 -6.95 -15.18 -2.09
C TYR A 27 -7.29 -14.82 -3.53
N ASP A 28 -6.49 -15.28 -4.51
CA ASP A 28 -6.61 -14.92 -5.93
C ASP A 28 -6.51 -13.41 -6.22
N ILE A 29 -5.93 -12.64 -5.30
CA ILE A 29 -5.84 -11.17 -5.36
C ILE A 29 -4.39 -10.70 -5.45
N ASP A 30 -4.12 -9.70 -6.29
CA ASP A 30 -2.91 -8.88 -6.21
C ASP A 30 -3.19 -7.65 -5.33
N TYR A 31 -2.66 -7.62 -4.10
CA TYR A 31 -2.90 -6.53 -3.16
C TYR A 31 -2.29 -5.18 -3.60
N ARG A 32 -1.43 -5.19 -4.63
CA ARG A 32 -0.83 -3.97 -5.19
C ARG A 32 -1.72 -3.34 -6.26
N ASN A 33 -2.76 -4.03 -6.71
CA ASN A 33 -3.73 -3.46 -7.62
C ASN A 33 -4.61 -2.46 -6.86
N GLU A 34 -4.35 -1.17 -7.07
CA GLU A 34 -5.07 -0.07 -6.42
C GLU A 34 -6.57 -0.05 -6.76
N SER A 35 -6.97 -0.60 -7.90
CA SER A 35 -8.40 -0.72 -8.25
C SER A 35 -9.20 -1.65 -7.32
N ASN A 36 -8.52 -2.41 -6.47
CA ASN A 36 -9.17 -3.24 -5.45
C ASN A 36 -9.64 -2.42 -4.22
N PHE A 37 -9.28 -1.14 -4.13
CA PHE A 37 -9.55 -0.30 -2.95
C PHE A 37 -10.43 0.89 -3.31
N ASP A 38 -11.33 1.26 -2.40
CA ASP A 38 -12.14 2.49 -2.53
C ASP A 38 -11.35 3.77 -2.26
N LEU A 39 -10.22 3.66 -1.56
CA LEU A 39 -9.34 4.78 -1.21
C LEU A 39 -7.88 4.30 -1.16
N VAL A 40 -7.01 5.02 -1.86
CA VAL A 40 -5.55 4.90 -1.75
C VAL A 40 -5.00 6.27 -1.33
N VAL A 41 -4.18 6.31 -0.29
CA VAL A 41 -3.59 7.55 0.24
C VAL A 41 -2.06 7.44 0.21
N ASP A 42 -1.41 8.36 -0.49
CA ASP A 42 0.05 8.50 -0.44
C ASP A 42 0.46 9.30 0.80
N SER A 43 0.90 8.58 1.83
CA SER A 43 1.35 9.18 3.09
C SER A 43 2.78 9.71 3.04
N SER A 44 3.51 9.59 1.93
CA SER A 44 4.92 10.02 1.84
C SER A 44 5.10 11.53 1.93
N VAL A 45 4.04 12.28 1.57
CA VAL A 45 4.02 13.75 1.52
C VAL A 45 3.00 14.37 2.48
N MET A 46 2.33 13.55 3.30
CA MET A 46 1.25 13.99 4.19
C MET A 46 1.61 13.79 5.66
N THR A 47 1.10 14.68 6.50
CA THR A 47 1.07 14.47 7.94
C THR A 47 0.05 13.40 8.32
N ALA A 48 0.21 12.80 9.50
CA ALA A 48 -0.74 11.82 10.01
C ALA A 48 -2.17 12.39 10.13
N GLN A 49 -2.30 13.68 10.47
CA GLN A 49 -3.56 14.39 10.57
C GLN A 49 -4.25 14.51 9.20
N GLU A 50 -3.50 14.83 8.15
CA GLU A 50 -4.02 14.91 6.78
C GLU A 50 -4.45 13.54 6.25
N VAL A 51 -3.68 12.49 6.53
CA VAL A 51 -4.07 11.11 6.20
C VAL A 51 -5.38 10.75 6.90
N ALA A 52 -5.50 11.02 8.20
CA ALA A 52 -6.73 10.75 8.96
C ALA A 52 -7.94 11.51 8.40
N ALA A 53 -7.76 12.79 8.04
CA ALA A 53 -8.81 13.60 7.43
C ALA A 53 -9.28 13.02 6.08
N ASN A 54 -8.37 12.52 5.25
CA ASN A 54 -8.70 11.88 3.98
C ASN A 54 -9.53 10.60 4.19
N ILE A 55 -9.16 9.77 5.17
CA ILE A 55 -9.91 8.54 5.52
C ILE A 55 -11.34 8.89 5.95
N ILE A 56 -11.51 9.86 6.86
CA ILE A 56 -12.83 10.27 7.36
C ILE A 56 -13.69 10.82 6.21
N LYS A 57 -13.12 11.67 5.34
CA LYS A 57 -13.82 12.26 4.20
C LYS A 57 -14.27 11.20 3.19
N ALA A 58 -13.41 10.24 2.87
CA ALA A 58 -13.74 9.15 1.96
C ALA A 58 -14.87 8.28 2.52
N TYR A 59 -14.81 7.95 3.81
CA TYR A 59 -15.87 7.19 4.49
C TYR A 59 -17.23 7.91 4.47
N GLN A 60 -17.24 9.21 4.80
CA GLN A 60 -18.46 10.03 4.71
C GLN A 60 -19.03 10.06 3.29
N SER A 61 -18.17 10.16 2.28
CA SER A 61 -18.59 10.15 0.89
C SER A 61 -19.15 8.79 0.45
N HIS A 62 -18.65 7.70 1.01
CA HIS A 62 -19.16 6.35 0.76
C HIS A 62 -20.56 6.13 1.37
N LEU A 63 -20.82 6.65 2.58
CA LEU A 63 -22.12 6.52 3.25
C LEU A 63 -23.25 7.32 2.57
N ASN A 64 -22.92 8.34 1.79
CA ASN A 64 -23.87 9.22 1.12
C ASN A 64 -24.15 8.82 -0.35
N LYS A 65 -23.63 7.67 -0.81
CA LYS A 65 -23.93 7.07 -2.11
C LYS A 65 -25.09 6.09 -1.97
#